data_AF-A0A7I9ZDW2-F1
#
_entry.id   AF-A0A7I9ZDW2-F1
#
_cell.length_a   1.000
_cell.length_b   1.000
_cell.length_c   1.000
_cell.angle_alpha   90.00
_cell.angle_beta   90.00
_cell.angle_gamma   90.00
#
_symmetry.space_group_name_H-M   'P 1'
#
loop_
_entity.id
_entity.type
_entity.pdbx_description
1 polymer ?
#
loop_
_entity_poly.entity_id
_entity_poly.type
_entity_poly.pdbx_seq_one_letter_code
_entity_poly.pdbx_strand_id
1 'polypeptide(L)'
;MPVAPQYNPSEVTAAKDHLCKVFDLSVRGQEGQGGFRVQGNVNVPMVLRALNSASAVQNALRPAVPTDIVTAAQKYIATTLDVTTAAMGKAPTSEVNRLTDLDGDAIDAVLSACGLPR
;
A
#
# COMPACT_ATOMS: atom_id res chain seq x y z
N MET A 1 21.63 -7.60 31.18
CA MET A 1 20.32 -8.29 31.31
C MET A 1 19.77 -8.47 29.91
N PRO A 2 19.27 -9.65 29.51
CA PRO A 2 18.56 -9.79 28.23
C PRO A 2 17.28 -8.95 28.30
N VAL A 3 17.07 -8.07 27.32
CA VAL A 3 15.80 -7.35 27.16
C VAL A 3 14.77 -8.37 26.68
N ALA A 4 13.71 -8.57 27.46
CA ALA A 4 12.60 -9.42 27.02
C ALA A 4 12.01 -8.85 25.72
N PRO A 5 11.64 -9.70 24.74
CA PRO A 5 10.95 -9.24 23.54
C PRO A 5 9.75 -8.37 23.93
N GLN A 6 9.67 -7.17 23.37
CA GLN A 6 8.61 -6.20 23.71
C GLN A 6 7.20 -6.72 23.35
N TYR A 7 7.12 -7.65 22.40
CA TYR A 7 5.89 -8.33 21.97
C TYR A 7 6.10 -9.84 21.97
N ASN A 8 5.07 -10.57 22.38
CA ASN A 8 5.08 -12.03 22.31
C ASN A 8 4.76 -12.53 20.88
N PRO A 9 5.07 -13.79 20.54
CA PRO A 9 4.87 -14.31 19.18
C PRO A 9 3.43 -14.23 18.66
N SER A 10 2.44 -14.35 19.55
CA SER A 10 1.02 -14.27 19.17
C SER A 10 0.61 -12.85 18.80
N GLU A 11 1.14 -11.84 19.49
CA GLU A 11 0.91 -10.42 19.17
C GLU A 11 1.52 -10.04 17.82
N VAL A 12 2.73 -10.53 17.53
CA VAL A 12 3.40 -10.31 16.25
C VAL A 12 2.61 -10.95 15.10
N THR A 13 2.16 -12.19 15.30
CA THR A 13 1.37 -12.93 14.28
C THR A 13 0.04 -12.22 14.03
N ALA A 14 -0.71 -11.85 15.08
CA ALA A 14 -1.98 -11.15 14.93
C ALA A 14 -1.83 -9.78 14.27
N ALA A 15 -0.76 -9.04 14.58
CA ALA A 15 -0.47 -7.76 13.94
C ALA A 15 -0.14 -7.91 12.45
N LYS A 16 0.69 -8.90 12.10
CA LYS A 16 0.98 -9.27 10.71
C LYS A 16 -0.31 -9.62 9.96
N ASP A 17 -1.09 -10.57 10.48
CA ASP A 17 -2.31 -11.06 9.83
C ASP A 17 -3.31 -9.94 9.62
N HIS A 18 -3.47 -9.05 10.60
CA HIS A 18 -4.37 -7.91 10.49
C HIS A 18 -3.94 -6.95 9.36
N LEU A 19 -2.67 -6.54 9.32
CA LEU A 19 -2.17 -5.63 8.29
C LEU A 19 -2.27 -6.26 6.90
N CYS A 20 -1.83 -7.51 6.75
CA CYS A 20 -1.88 -8.20 5.47
C CYS A 20 -3.32 -8.38 4.97
N LYS A 21 -4.27 -8.65 5.87
CA LYS A 21 -5.70 -8.71 5.52
C LYS A 21 -6.26 -7.35 5.08
N VAL A 22 -5.91 -6.28 5.78
CA VAL A 22 -6.35 -4.91 5.42
C VAL A 22 -5.81 -4.53 4.05
N PHE A 23 -4.52 -4.80 3.80
CA PHE A 23 -3.89 -4.55 2.51
C PHE A 23 -4.56 -5.35 1.40
N ASP A 24 -4.76 -6.66 1.59
CA ASP A 24 -5.38 -7.55 0.61
C ASP A 24 -6.78 -7.06 0.18
N LEU A 25 -7.61 -6.68 1.15
CA LEU A 25 -8.94 -6.11 0.89
C LEU A 25 -8.90 -4.77 0.14
N SER A 26 -7.79 -4.04 0.27
CA SER A 26 -7.63 -2.71 -0.31
C SER A 26 -7.19 -2.75 -1.78
N VAL A 27 -6.38 -3.75 -2.16
CA VAL A 27 -5.81 -3.87 -3.51
C VAL A 27 -6.52 -4.90 -4.41
N ARG A 28 -7.27 -5.86 -3.85
CA ARG A 28 -8.03 -6.81 -4.65
C ARG A 28 -9.05 -6.13 -5.58
N GLY A 29 -9.16 -6.68 -6.80
CA GLY A 29 -10.17 -6.23 -7.78
C GLY A 29 -9.87 -4.87 -8.42
N GLN A 30 -8.63 -4.38 -8.31
CA GLN A 30 -8.17 -3.20 -9.04
C GLN A 30 -7.85 -3.48 -10.52
N GLU A 31 -7.70 -4.76 -10.88
CA GLU A 31 -7.48 -5.19 -12.26
C GLU A 31 -8.58 -4.65 -13.18
N GLY A 32 -8.17 -4.08 -14.32
CA GLY A 32 -9.09 -3.58 -15.34
C GLY A 32 -9.80 -2.26 -15.03
N GLN A 33 -9.54 -1.60 -13.88
CA GLN A 33 -10.17 -0.31 -13.54
C GLN A 33 -9.48 0.93 -14.15
N GLY A 34 -8.44 0.71 -14.97
CA GLY A 34 -7.62 1.75 -15.56
C GLY A 34 -6.63 2.37 -14.56
N GLY A 35 -5.75 3.24 -15.06
CA GLY A 35 -4.76 3.93 -14.23
C GLY A 35 -5.34 5.13 -13.47
N PHE A 36 -4.48 5.84 -12.72
CA PHE A 36 -4.83 7.05 -11.98
C PHE A 36 -5.29 8.22 -12.87
N ARG A 37 -4.98 8.17 -14.17
CA ARG A 37 -5.56 9.04 -15.19
C ARG A 37 -6.02 8.24 -16.40
N VAL A 38 -7.14 8.67 -16.98
CA VAL A 38 -7.71 8.10 -18.21
C VAL A 38 -7.98 9.25 -19.17
N GLN A 39 -7.38 9.20 -20.36
CA GLN A 39 -7.48 10.27 -21.38
C GLN A 39 -7.11 11.66 -20.84
N GLY A 40 -6.10 11.74 -19.96
CA GLY A 40 -5.62 12.98 -19.35
C GLY A 40 -6.46 13.48 -18.16
N ASN A 41 -7.62 12.89 -17.90
CA ASN A 41 -8.48 13.23 -16.78
C ASN A 41 -8.18 12.34 -15.57
N VAL A 42 -8.40 12.88 -14.36
CA VAL A 42 -8.28 12.13 -13.12
C VAL A 42 -9.30 10.99 -13.09
N ASN A 43 -8.85 9.77 -12.82
CA ASN A 43 -9.73 8.64 -12.56
C ASN A 43 -10.17 8.68 -11.09
N VAL A 44 -11.22 9.47 -10.81
CA VAL A 44 -11.67 9.75 -9.43
C VAL A 44 -11.98 8.48 -8.63
N PRO A 45 -12.72 7.47 -9.14
CA PRO A 45 -12.95 6.23 -8.40
C PRO A 45 -11.65 5.51 -7.99
N MET A 46 -10.67 5.46 -8.91
CA MET A 46 -9.38 4.82 -8.63
C MET A 46 -8.58 5.59 -7.59
N VAL A 47 -8.47 6.92 -7.75
CA VAL A 47 -7.77 7.79 -6.79
C VAL A 47 -8.38 7.71 -5.40
N LEU A 48 -9.72 7.76 -5.29
CA LEU A 48 -10.40 7.68 -4.00
C LEU A 48 -10.18 6.31 -3.34
N ARG A 49 -10.25 5.22 -4.10
CA ARG A 49 -9.94 3.88 -3.58
C ARG A 49 -8.51 3.80 -3.07
N ALA A 50 -7.55 4.31 -3.84
CA ALA A 50 -6.13 4.30 -3.47
C ALA A 50 -5.86 5.11 -2.20
N LEU A 51 -6.46 6.30 -2.06
CA LEU A 51 -6.37 7.09 -0.83
C LEU A 51 -6.96 6.37 0.38
N ASN A 52 -8.13 5.76 0.23
CA ASN A 52 -8.73 4.96 1.29
C ASN A 52 -7.85 3.76 1.67
N SER A 53 -7.24 3.12 0.68
CA SER A 53 -6.34 1.98 0.86
C SER A 53 -5.08 2.36 1.64
N ALA A 54 -4.40 3.44 1.23
CA ALA A 54 -3.23 3.96 1.93
C ALA A 54 -3.57 4.34 3.38
N SER A 55 -4.72 5.00 3.60
CA SER A 55 -5.21 5.34 4.94
C SER A 55 -5.47 4.09 5.79
N ALA A 56 -6.15 3.08 5.24
CA ALA A 56 -6.45 1.85 5.95
C ALA A 56 -5.17 1.09 6.36
N VAL A 57 -4.20 0.96 5.45
CA VAL A 57 -2.91 0.32 5.74
C VAL A 57 -2.10 1.13 6.76
N GLN A 58 -2.09 2.46 6.65
CA GLN A 58 -1.44 3.32 7.64
C GLN A 58 -2.03 3.13 9.05
N ASN A 59 -3.36 3.01 9.17
CA ASN A 59 -4.03 2.76 10.45
C ASN A 59 -3.83 1.33 10.97
N ALA A 60 -3.54 0.37 10.09
CA ALA A 60 -3.24 -1.01 10.47
C ALA A 60 -1.79 -1.23 10.93
N LEU A 61 -0.89 -0.26 10.71
CA LEU A 61 0.49 -0.32 11.21
C LEU A 61 0.50 -0.26 12.74
N ARG A 62 0.99 -1.33 13.36
CA ARG A 62 1.18 -1.43 14.81
C ARG A 62 2.64 -1.76 15.13
N PRO A 63 3.15 -1.35 16.31
CA PRO A 63 4.53 -1.65 16.71
C PRO A 63 4.90 -3.15 16.70
N ALA A 64 3.92 -4.04 16.85
CA ALA A 64 4.12 -5.49 16.82
C ALA A 64 4.26 -6.07 15.39
N VAL A 65 4.03 -5.27 14.34
CA VAL A 65 4.19 -5.73 12.94
C VAL A 65 5.68 -5.97 12.66
N PRO A 66 6.05 -7.09 12.02
CA PRO A 66 7.42 -7.35 11.57
C PRO A 66 8.01 -6.23 10.68
N THR A 67 9.30 -5.92 10.87
CA THR A 67 9.96 -4.76 10.23
C THR A 67 9.99 -4.82 8.71
N ASP A 68 10.11 -6.02 8.13
CA ASP A 68 10.04 -6.27 6.68
C ASP A 68 8.67 -5.85 6.12
N ILE A 69 7.59 -6.22 6.81
CA ILE A 69 6.23 -5.85 6.44
C ILE A 69 6.00 -4.35 6.65
N VAL A 70 6.49 -3.77 7.74
CA VAL A 70 6.41 -2.32 7.99
C VAL A 70 7.06 -1.54 6.85
N THR A 71 8.25 -1.96 6.43
CA THR A 71 9.01 -1.28 5.37
C THR A 71 8.27 -1.36 4.03
N ALA A 72 7.75 -2.53 3.67
CA ALA A 72 6.96 -2.71 2.46
C ALA A 72 5.67 -1.86 2.49
N ALA A 73 4.93 -1.89 3.61
CA ALA A 73 3.69 -1.14 3.79
C ALA A 73 3.92 0.38 3.76
N GLN A 74 5.01 0.88 4.37
CA GLN A 74 5.37 2.29 4.31
C GLN A 74 5.73 2.73 2.89
N LYS A 75 6.46 1.89 2.14
CA LYS A 75 6.75 2.14 0.73
C LYS A 75 5.45 2.24 -0.08
N TYR A 76 4.54 1.28 0.10
CA TYR A 76 3.21 1.30 -0.53
C TYR A 76 2.44 2.58 -0.22
N ILE A 77 2.32 2.96 1.05
CA ILE A 77 1.64 4.20 1.45
C ILE A 77 2.27 5.41 0.74
N ALA A 78 3.59 5.52 0.73
CA ALA A 78 4.29 6.64 0.12
C ALA A 78 4.04 6.70 -1.40
N THR A 79 4.24 5.60 -2.13
CA THR A 79 4.07 5.57 -3.58
C THR A 79 2.62 5.81 -3.98
N THR A 80 1.66 5.27 -3.22
CA THR A 80 0.23 5.49 -3.46
C THR A 80 -0.14 6.97 -3.25
N LEU A 81 0.39 7.62 -2.21
CA LEU A 81 0.15 9.05 -1.98
C LEU A 81 0.83 9.93 -3.04
N ASP A 82 2.02 9.56 -3.51
CA ASP A 82 2.73 10.28 -4.57
C ASP A 82 1.95 10.24 -5.89
N VAL A 83 1.54 9.04 -6.34
CA VAL A 83 0.82 8.89 -7.61
C VAL A 83 -0.56 9.54 -7.56
N THR A 84 -1.28 9.46 -6.44
CA THR A 84 -2.57 10.13 -6.27
C THR A 84 -2.41 11.65 -6.26
N THR A 85 -1.39 12.18 -5.58
CA THR A 85 -1.06 13.62 -5.59
C THR A 85 -0.70 14.10 -6.99
N ALA A 86 0.15 13.37 -7.71
CA ALA A 86 0.53 13.68 -9.07
C ALA A 86 -0.67 13.65 -10.03
N ALA A 87 -1.52 12.63 -9.91
CA ALA A 87 -2.71 12.46 -10.73
C ALA A 87 -3.70 13.62 -10.54
N MET A 88 -3.98 14.01 -9.29
CA MET A 88 -4.85 15.15 -8.96
C MET A 88 -4.24 16.51 -9.29
N GLY A 89 -2.91 16.60 -9.28
CA GLY A 89 -2.15 17.82 -9.59
C GLY A 89 -1.97 18.08 -11.09
N LYS A 90 -0.99 18.92 -11.43
CA LYS A 90 -0.60 19.24 -12.83
C LYS A 90 0.65 18.49 -13.29
N ALA A 91 0.98 17.35 -12.67
CA ALA A 91 2.11 16.53 -13.11
C ALA A 91 1.91 16.08 -14.57
N PRO A 92 2.98 15.95 -15.37
CA PRO A 92 2.88 15.42 -16.72
C PRO A 92 2.46 13.94 -16.69
N THR A 93 1.79 13.45 -17.75
CA THR A 93 1.35 12.05 -17.82
C THR A 93 2.51 11.05 -17.68
N SER A 94 3.70 11.38 -18.19
CA SER A 94 4.89 10.55 -18.03
C SER A 94 5.27 10.34 -16.55
N GLU A 95 5.08 11.36 -15.72
CA GLU A 95 5.37 11.27 -14.29
C GLU A 95 4.30 10.45 -13.56
N VAL A 96 3.02 10.63 -13.91
CA VAL A 96 1.94 9.80 -13.36
C VAL A 96 2.16 8.33 -13.71
N ASN A 97 2.59 8.01 -14.93
CA ASN A 97 2.90 6.65 -15.34
C ASN A 97 4.08 6.08 -14.55
N ARG A 98 5.19 6.84 -14.44
CA ARG A 98 6.35 6.43 -13.62
C ARG A 98 5.96 6.13 -12.17
N LEU A 99 5.12 6.97 -11.56
CA LEU A 99 4.64 6.76 -10.19
C LEU A 99 3.64 5.61 -10.09
N THR A 100 2.86 5.34 -11.14
CA THR A 100 1.97 4.16 -11.21
C THR A 100 2.77 2.88 -11.21
N ASP A 101 3.88 2.83 -11.97
CA ASP A 101 4.77 1.66 -12.00
C ASP A 101 5.40 1.42 -10.61
N LEU A 102 5.86 2.50 -9.96
CA LEU A 102 6.41 2.42 -8.59
C LEU A 102 5.39 1.97 -7.55
N ASP A 103 4.12 2.38 -7.70
CA ASP A 103 3.02 1.93 -6.84
C ASP A 103 2.75 0.43 -7.04
N GLY A 104 2.75 -0.04 -8.30
CA GLY A 104 2.66 -1.47 -8.63
C GLY A 104 3.79 -2.30 -7.98
N ASP A 105 5.04 -1.84 -8.11
CA ASP A 105 6.20 -2.48 -7.47
C ASP A 105 6.07 -2.52 -5.93
N ALA A 106 5.45 -1.49 -5.33
CA ALA A 106 5.23 -1.43 -3.89
C ALA A 106 4.10 -2.37 -3.44
N ILE A 107 3.01 -2.47 -4.22
CA ILE A 107 1.96 -3.48 -4.02
C ILE A 107 2.57 -4.88 -4.03
N ASP A 108 3.40 -5.17 -5.03
CA ASP A 108 4.08 -6.45 -5.18
C ASP A 108 5.00 -6.79 -3.99
N ALA A 109 5.70 -5.80 -3.45
CA ALA A 109 6.53 -5.97 -2.28
C ALA A 109 5.71 -6.33 -1.04
N VAL A 110 4.54 -5.71 -0.84
CA VAL A 110 3.66 -6.05 0.29
C VAL A 110 3.03 -7.42 0.11
N LEU A 111 2.58 -7.77 -1.10
CA LEU A 111 2.08 -9.12 -1.43
C LEU A 111 3.12 -10.18 -1.08
N SER A 112 4.37 -9.98 -1.51
CA SER A 112 5.48 -10.89 -1.20
C SER A 112 5.75 -10.99 0.30
N ALA A 113 5.78 -9.87 1.04
CA ALA A 113 6.04 -9.88 2.49
C ALA A 113 4.89 -10.56 3.28
N CYS A 114 3.67 -10.43 2.77
CA CYS A 114 2.48 -11.06 3.33
C CYS A 114 2.27 -12.51 2.88
N GLY A 115 3.03 -13.00 1.88
CA GLY A 115 2.82 -14.33 1.30
C GLY A 115 1.48 -14.47 0.56
N LEU A 116 0.98 -13.36 0.00
CA LEU A 116 -0.27 -13.31 -0.74
C LEU A 116 -0.03 -13.55 -2.24
N PRO A 117 -1.00 -14.15 -2.97
CA PRO A 117 -0.92 -14.26 -4.42
C PRO A 117 -1.05 -12.88 -5.09
N ARG A 118 -0.48 -12.76 -6.29
CA ARG A 118 -0.82 -11.67 -7.21
C ARG A 118 -2.23 -11.85 -7.75
#